data_AF-A0A4Q3V133-F1
#
_entry.id   AF-A0A4Q3V133-F1
#
_cell.length_a   1.000
_cell.length_b   1.000
_cell.length_c   1.000
_cell.angle_alpha   90.00
_cell.angle_beta   90.00
_cell.angle_gamma   90.00
#
_symmetry.space_group_name_H-M   'P 1'
#
loop_
_entity.id
_entity.type
_entity.pdbx_description
1 polymer ?
#
loop_
_entity_poly.entity_id
_entity_poly.type
_entity_poly.pdbx_seq_one_letter_code
_entity_poly.pdbx_strand_id
1 'polypeptide(L)'
;MRLEDFENEDDRVIRDQMKQKTWNEIRSNDSWAIFKIMSEFVNGFETMGRIGPCVSIFGSARTKPEHEHYLLTEKIAYNISKAGYGVITGGGPGIM
;
A
#
# COMPACT_ATOMS: atom_id res chain seq x y z
N MET A 1 51.75 30.14 -3.40
CA MET A 1 50.29 29.92 -3.26
C MET A 1 50.09 28.42 -3.27
N ARG A 2 49.71 27.81 -2.14
CA ARG A 2 49.61 26.34 -1.99
C ARG A 2 48.38 25.85 -2.75
N LEU A 3 48.48 24.68 -3.37
CA LEU A 3 47.43 24.00 -4.13
C LEU A 3 46.35 23.38 -3.22
N GLU A 4 46.15 23.88 -2.00
CA GLU A 4 45.33 23.23 -0.95
C GLU A 4 43.93 23.87 -0.78
N ASP A 5 43.56 24.89 -1.56
CA ASP A 5 42.38 25.72 -1.28
C ASP A 5 41.16 25.51 -2.20
N PHE A 6 41.04 24.38 -2.91
CA PHE A 6 39.86 24.07 -3.74
C PHE A 6 39.28 22.68 -3.45
N GLU A 7 38.78 22.45 -2.23
CA GLU A 7 37.76 21.41 -2.04
C GLU A 7 36.39 22.03 -2.35
N ASN A 8 35.78 21.62 -3.46
CA ASN A 8 34.44 22.06 -3.85
C ASN A 8 33.40 21.55 -2.84
N GLU A 9 32.51 22.43 -2.39
CA GLU A 9 31.41 22.10 -1.48
C GLU A 9 30.49 21.02 -2.07
N ASP A 10 30.34 21.03 -3.41
CA ASP A 10 29.64 20.00 -4.18
C ASP A 10 30.25 18.59 -4.02
N ASP A 11 31.58 18.46 -3.92
CA ASP A 11 32.24 17.17 -3.74
C ASP A 11 31.95 16.57 -2.34
N ARG A 12 31.75 17.43 -1.34
CA ARG A 12 31.37 17.01 0.02
C ARG A 12 29.93 16.54 0.07
N VAL A 13 29.01 17.27 -0.59
CA VAL A 13 27.58 16.92 -0.67
C VAL A 13 27.38 15.60 -1.42
N ILE A 14 28.09 15.40 -2.53
CA ILE A 14 28.06 14.15 -3.30
C ILE A 14 28.56 12.97 -2.44
N ARG A 15 29.65 13.12 -1.69
CA ARG A 15 30.16 12.06 -0.79
C ARG A 15 29.21 11.76 0.37
N ASP A 16 28.53 12.76 0.92
CA ASP A 16 27.60 12.56 2.04
C ASP A 16 26.31 11.86 1.58
N GLN A 17 25.81 12.20 0.38
CA GLN A 17 24.67 11.53 -0.27
C GLN A 17 25.00 10.10 -0.72
N MET A 18 26.26 9.82 -1.06
CA MET A 18 26.76 8.50 -1.48
C MET A 18 27.30 7.63 -0.34
N LYS A 19 27.09 8.01 0.93
CA LYS A 19 27.34 7.09 2.05
C LYS A 19 26.44 5.86 1.89
N GLN A 20 27.02 4.76 1.45
CA GLN A 20 26.35 3.47 1.44
C GLN A 20 25.84 3.18 2.85
N LYS A 21 24.52 2.97 2.98
CA LYS A 21 23.89 2.61 4.24
C LYS A 21 24.67 1.46 4.87
N THR A 22 24.98 1.58 6.15
CA THR A 22 25.79 0.61 6.85
C THR A 22 25.05 -0.73 6.84
N TRP A 23 25.74 -1.86 6.71
CA TRP A 23 25.11 -3.21 6.72
C TRP A 23 24.14 -3.42 7.89
N ASN A 24 24.42 -2.83 9.06
CA ASN A 24 23.52 -2.84 10.23
C ASN A 24 22.23 -2.05 10.02
N GLU A 25 22.26 -0.93 9.29
CA GLU A 25 21.07 -0.11 9.00
C GLU A 25 20.14 -0.81 8.02
N ILE A 26 20.71 -1.46 6.99
CA ILE A 26 19.94 -2.29 6.04
C ILE A 26 19.25 -3.43 6.79
N ARG A 27 20.00 -4.21 7.59
CA ARG A 27 19.45 -5.35 8.34
C ARG A 27 18.43 -4.96 9.41
N SER A 28 18.60 -3.80 10.05
CA SER A 28 17.65 -3.30 11.06
C SER A 28 16.36 -2.81 10.43
N ASN A 29 16.44 -2.13 9.28
CA ASN A 29 15.27 -1.72 8.50
C ASN A 29 14.48 -2.94 7.99
N ASP A 30 15.18 -3.97 7.53
CA ASP A 30 14.57 -5.23 7.08
C ASP A 30 13.88 -5.96 8.24
N SER A 31 14.50 -5.98 9.42
CA SER A 31 13.90 -6.57 10.64
C SER A 31 12.62 -5.85 11.05
N TRP A 32 12.61 -4.51 11.03
CA TRP A 32 11.41 -3.72 11.32
C TRP A 32 10.30 -3.95 10.31
N ALA A 33 10.63 -4.07 9.02
CA ALA A 33 9.66 -4.40 7.98
C ALA A 33 8.99 -5.77 8.23
N ILE A 34 9.77 -6.78 8.63
CA ILE A 34 9.23 -8.10 9.00
C ILE A 34 8.23 -7.98 10.15
N PHE A 35 8.58 -7.27 11.23
CA PHE A 35 7.66 -7.06 12.36
C PHE A 35 6.39 -6.33 11.94
N LYS A 36 6.50 -5.33 11.06
CA LYS A 36 5.34 -4.61 10.52
C LYS A 36 4.42 -5.53 9.71
N ILE A 37 4.98 -6.32 8.80
CA ILE A 37 4.22 -7.29 8.00
C ILE A 37 3.51 -8.29 8.91
N MET A 38 4.21 -8.87 9.89
CA MET A 38 3.62 -9.78 10.87
C MET A 38 2.46 -9.13 11.63
N SER A 39 2.63 -7.88 12.08
CA SER A 39 1.58 -7.11 12.75
C SER A 39 0.36 -6.90 11.86
N GLU A 40 0.55 -6.54 10.59
CA GLU A 40 -0.54 -6.38 9.62
C GLU A 40 -1.31 -7.69 9.38
N PHE A 41 -0.61 -8.83 9.30
CA PHE A 41 -1.25 -10.14 9.22
C PHE A 41 -2.10 -10.46 10.45
N VAL A 42 -1.55 -10.30 11.66
CA VAL A 42 -2.28 -10.57 12.91
C VAL A 42 -3.54 -9.71 12.98
N ASN A 43 -3.41 -8.40 12.76
CA ASN A 43 -4.55 -7.48 12.77
C ASN A 43 -5.58 -7.81 11.67
N GLY A 44 -5.11 -8.21 10.49
CA GLY A 44 -5.96 -8.68 9.39
C GLY A 44 -6.76 -9.91 9.78
N PHE A 45 -6.13 -10.95 10.32
CA PHE A 45 -6.81 -12.18 10.73
C PHE A 45 -7.81 -11.95 11.87
N GLU A 46 -7.46 -11.16 12.88
CA GLU A 46 -8.38 -10.84 13.98
C GLU A 46 -9.62 -10.08 13.52
N THR A 47 -9.44 -9.12 12.60
CA THR A 47 -10.53 -8.33 12.03
C THR A 47 -11.42 -9.20 11.14
N MET A 48 -10.81 -9.94 10.21
CA MET A 48 -11.53 -10.76 9.23
C MET A 48 -12.21 -11.97 9.88
N GLY A 49 -11.67 -12.52 10.96
CA GLY A 49 -12.25 -13.65 11.67
C GLY A 49 -13.63 -13.39 12.30
N ARG A 50 -14.02 -12.11 12.42
CA ARG A 50 -15.34 -11.70 12.92
C ARG A 50 -16.38 -11.50 11.82
N ILE A 51 -15.95 -11.54 10.55
CA ILE A 51 -16.81 -11.25 9.40
C ILE A 51 -17.45 -12.56 8.90
N GLY A 52 -18.75 -12.48 8.56
CA GLY A 52 -19.51 -13.59 7.97
C GLY A 52 -19.13 -13.88 6.50
N PRO A 53 -19.92 -14.69 5.78
CA PRO A 53 -19.64 -15.01 4.38
C PRO A 53 -19.66 -13.74 3.52
N CYS A 54 -18.64 -13.55 2.69
CA CYS A 54 -18.46 -12.37 1.86
C CYS A 54 -18.15 -12.73 0.41
N VAL A 55 -18.45 -11.79 -0.49
CA VAL A 55 -18.04 -11.83 -1.90
C VAL A 55 -17.07 -10.68 -2.17
N SER A 56 -15.93 -11.00 -2.79
CA SER A 56 -14.97 -9.97 -3.22
C SER A 56 -15.33 -9.43 -4.60
N ILE A 57 -15.43 -8.12 -4.74
CA ILE A 57 -15.69 -7.43 -6.01
C ILE A 57 -14.44 -6.65 -6.42
N PHE A 58 -14.05 -6.83 -7.69
CA PHE A 58 -12.93 -6.12 -8.30
C PHE A 58 -13.39 -5.42 -9.57
N GLY A 59 -12.78 -4.26 -9.85
CA GLY A 59 -12.97 -3.57 -11.10
C GLY A 59 -12.10 -2.33 -11.21
N SER A 60 -12.27 -1.60 -12.31
CA SER A 60 -11.46 -0.41 -12.61
C SER A 60 -11.66 0.69 -11.56
N ALA A 61 -10.55 1.22 -11.06
CA ALA A 61 -10.53 2.38 -10.17
C ALA A 61 -10.93 3.70 -10.87
N ARG A 62 -11.02 3.67 -12.21
CA ARG A 62 -11.13 4.88 -13.04
C ARG A 62 -12.51 5.05 -13.67
N THR A 63 -13.38 4.06 -13.50
CA THR A 63 -14.73 4.09 -14.05
C THR A 63 -15.55 5.17 -13.37
N LYS A 64 -16.22 6.01 -14.16
CA LYS A 64 -17.07 7.10 -13.65
C LYS A 64 -18.44 6.56 -13.19
N PRO A 65 -19.12 7.24 -12.25
CA PRO A 65 -20.43 6.81 -11.74
C PRO A 65 -21.52 6.61 -12.80
N GLU A 66 -21.47 7.35 -13.91
CA GLU A 66 -22.47 7.29 -14.99
C GLU A 66 -22.25 6.10 -15.93
N HIS A 67 -21.11 5.41 -15.82
CA HIS A 67 -20.77 4.29 -16.67
C HIS A 67 -21.65 3.07 -16.36
N GLU A 68 -22.09 2.35 -17.39
CA GLU A 68 -22.99 1.20 -17.24
C GLU A 68 -22.45 0.13 -16.26
N HIS A 69 -21.15 -0.17 -16.30
CA HIS A 69 -20.50 -1.09 -15.37
C HIS A 69 -20.46 -0.61 -13.92
N TYR A 70 -20.42 0.70 -13.67
CA TYR A 70 -20.52 1.23 -12.31
C TYR A 70 -21.91 0.94 -11.75
N LEU A 71 -22.95 1.35 -12.48
CA LEU A 71 -24.35 1.14 -12.11
C LEU A 71 -24.72 -0.34 -12.00
N LEU A 72 -24.15 -1.18 -12.86
CA LEU A 72 -24.32 -2.63 -12.80
C LEU A 72 -23.68 -3.20 -11.53
N THR A 73 -22.47 -2.78 -11.19
CA THR A 73 -21.76 -3.25 -9.99
C THR A 73 -22.53 -2.86 -8.73
N GLU A 74 -23.05 -1.63 -8.67
CA GLU A 74 -23.89 -1.18 -7.55
C GLU A 74 -25.12 -2.08 -7.35
N LYS A 75 -25.82 -2.42 -8.43
CA LYS A 75 -26.97 -3.36 -8.40
C LYS A 75 -26.56 -4.76 -7.94
N ILE A 76 -25.42 -5.26 -8.40
CA ILE A 76 -24.89 -6.57 -7.99
C ILE A 76 -24.55 -6.56 -6.50
N ALA A 77 -23.80 -5.56 -6.02
CA ALA A 77 -23.41 -5.41 -4.62
C ALA A 77 -24.64 -5.29 -3.69
N TYR A 78 -25.65 -4.53 -4.12
CA TYR A 78 -26.93 -4.43 -3.42
C TYR A 78 -27.61 -5.78 -3.26
N ASN A 79 -27.70 -6.56 -4.33
CA ASN A 79 -28.32 -7.89 -4.31
C ASN A 79 -27.54 -8.91 -3.46
N ILE A 80 -26.20 -8.88 -3.51
CA ILE A 80 -25.33 -9.70 -2.66
C ILE A 80 -25.59 -9.39 -1.18
N SER A 81 -25.63 -8.10 -0.84
CA SER A 81 -25.87 -7.63 0.53
C SER A 81 -27.28 -8.02 1.02
N LYS A 82 -28.29 -7.86 0.16
CA LYS A 82 -29.67 -8.33 0.40
C LYS A 82 -29.78 -9.83 0.64
N ALA A 83 -28.91 -10.62 0.01
CA ALA A 83 -28.85 -12.08 0.17
C ALA A 83 -28.14 -12.52 1.47
N GLY A 84 -27.65 -11.58 2.30
CA GLY A 84 -27.02 -11.87 3.58
C GLY A 84 -25.50 -12.07 3.52
N TYR A 85 -24.87 -11.75 2.39
CA TYR A 85 -23.42 -11.79 2.24
C TYR A 85 -22.81 -10.39 2.41
N GLY A 86 -21.62 -10.29 2.99
CA GLY A 86 -20.84 -9.05 2.94
C GLY A 86 -20.18 -8.84 1.57
N VAL A 87 -19.75 -7.60 1.31
CA VAL A 87 -18.97 -7.25 0.11
C VAL A 87 -17.60 -6.74 0.54
N ILE A 88 -16.54 -7.26 -0.08
CA ILE A 88 -15.15 -6.84 0.16
C ILE A 88 -14.59 -6.29 -1.16
N THR A 89 -13.89 -5.15 -1.11
CA THR A 89 -13.26 -4.56 -2.29
C THR A 89 -11.82 -4.13 -1.97
N GLY A 90 -11.10 -3.63 -2.97
CA GLY A 90 -9.77 -3.03 -2.79
C GLY A 90 -9.81 -1.63 -2.15
N GLY A 91 -10.98 -1.06 -1.86
CA GLY A 91 -11.15 0.24 -1.21
C GLY A 91 -10.75 1.45 -2.06
N GLY A 92 -10.52 1.25 -3.36
CA GLY A 92 -10.25 2.34 -4.30
C GLY A 92 -11.55 2.97 -4.87
N PRO A 93 -11.43 4.00 -5.71
CA PRO A 93 -12.58 4.62 -6.38
C PRO A 93 -13.15 3.72 -7.50
N GLY A 94 -14.16 4.22 -8.23
CA GLY A 94 -14.69 3.55 -9.41
C GLY A 94 -15.56 2.35 -9.07
N ILE A 95 -15.27 1.19 -9.66
CA ILE A 95 -16.08 -0.03 -9.45
C ILE A 95 -15.83 -0.67 -8.06
N MET A 96 -14.71 -0.33 -7.41
CA MET A 96 -14.38 -0.80 -6.05
C MET A 96 -15.08 0.01 -4.97
#